data_AF-A0AAE3LF85-F1
#
_entry.id   AF-A0AAE3LF85-F1
#
_cell.length_a   1.000
_cell.length_b   1.000
_cell.length_c   1.000
_cell.angle_alpha   90.00
_cell.angle_beta   90.00
_cell.angle_gamma   90.00
#
_symmetry.space_group_name_H-M   'P 1'
#
loop_
_entity.id
_entity.type
_entity.pdbx_description
1 polymer ?
#
loop_
_entity_poly.entity_id
_entity_poly.type
_entity_poly.pdbx_seq_one_letter_code
_entity_poly.pdbx_strand_id
1 'polypeptide(L)'
;MIASGGTSGDRGDDSSLLAVARRDLLHTMGAATIFSGRSAAAKSEAVTASSESSSENGAHVGGAVDLDGDTALVSTRVVAGPTTTESGTVAVYRAAGSGWKRTATLTPETTGGGFGDSVTVDGSTVVVGSGYHEHAAGGAAGSATVFTRTAGTWDRTRTLTPTATAGLVQFGAAVAVDDGTAVVGAPQARHPEGGRTGSVDLFTLSNGTWNRETTLVPVTERERFGHSVALDSDVAIVGARADRSTVEDSGVVCVFRRSGHRWRRTARLAPERTGRDDRFGEAIAIDGSTVVVGAPSETNANGSNAGAAYVFTRAGGRWRRRKYLAPDGSSDERFGTSVAVSDETVVIGAEFGGRAEHTDQQPGGTIYVLDRRRSGAVPTALDRRGQTTPTHLATAVATADGSVLVNADGRTHSTQTSDYMDVFEP
;
A
#
# COMPACT_ATOMS: atom_id res chain seq x y z
N MET A 1 1.26 46.19 -58.38
CA MET A 1 2.64 46.58 -58.00
C MET A 1 3.02 45.69 -56.82
N ILE A 2 3.63 44.52 -57.09
CA ILE A 2 5.07 44.20 -56.88
C ILE A 2 5.41 44.25 -55.37
N ALA A 3 5.37 43.11 -54.67
CA ALA A 3 6.51 42.28 -54.20
C ALA A 3 7.20 42.87 -52.94
N SER A 4 7.67 42.16 -51.90
CA SER A 4 8.34 40.84 -51.82
C SER A 4 8.72 40.44 -50.37
N GLY A 5 8.73 39.13 -50.09
CA GLY A 5 9.64 38.39 -49.17
C GLY A 5 9.28 38.36 -47.67
N GLY A 6 9.38 37.26 -46.91
CA GLY A 6 9.78 35.88 -47.19
C GLY A 6 9.79 35.06 -45.87
N THR A 7 9.28 33.83 -45.95
CA THR A 7 9.62 32.59 -45.20
C THR A 7 9.62 32.49 -43.66
N SER A 8 8.84 31.49 -43.22
CA SER A 8 9.16 30.41 -42.25
C SER A 8 9.27 30.72 -40.77
N GLY A 9 8.30 30.19 -40.02
CA GLY A 9 8.32 30.04 -38.58
C GLY A 9 7.02 29.46 -38.06
N ASP A 10 6.63 28.29 -38.58
CA ASP A 10 5.56 27.47 -38.03
C ASP A 10 5.97 27.00 -36.62
N ARG A 11 5.40 27.64 -35.60
CA ARG A 11 5.18 27.04 -34.29
C ARG A 11 3.68 27.14 -34.05
N GLY A 12 2.98 26.07 -34.43
CA GLY A 12 1.66 25.78 -33.92
C GLY A 12 1.71 25.69 -32.39
N ASP A 13 1.40 26.80 -31.73
CA ASP A 13 0.71 26.75 -30.44
C ASP A 13 -0.70 26.28 -30.74
N ASP A 14 -0.91 24.96 -30.64
CA ASP A 14 -2.25 24.41 -30.62
C ASP A 14 -2.36 23.32 -29.56
N SER A 15 -3.45 23.42 -28.82
CA SER A 15 -4.07 22.43 -27.93
C SER A 15 -3.60 22.30 -26.47
N SER A 16 -3.89 23.36 -25.69
CA SER A 16 -4.44 23.17 -24.34
C SER A 16 -5.83 22.53 -24.45
N LEU A 17 -5.93 21.20 -24.31
CA LEU A 17 -7.21 20.49 -24.28
C LEU A 17 -7.45 19.89 -22.89
N LEU A 18 -8.20 20.67 -22.10
CA LEU A 18 -8.71 20.34 -20.77
C LEU A 18 -9.92 19.41 -20.93
N ALA A 19 -9.74 18.10 -20.74
CA ALA A 19 -10.87 17.16 -20.66
C ALA A 19 -11.47 17.20 -19.24
N VAL A 20 -12.46 18.06 -19.02
CA VAL A 20 -13.30 18.03 -17.81
C VAL A 20 -14.35 16.95 -18.00
N ALA A 21 -14.14 15.79 -17.37
CA ALA A 21 -15.19 14.80 -17.23
C ALA A 21 -16.25 15.34 -16.26
N ARG A 22 -17.46 15.64 -16.75
CA ARG A 22 -18.62 15.87 -15.89
C ARG A 22 -18.90 14.60 -15.09
N ARG A 23 -19.00 14.71 -13.76
CA ARG A 23 -19.64 13.68 -12.93
C ARG A 23 -20.64 14.33 -11.99
N ASP A 24 -21.85 13.79 -12.04
CA ASP A 24 -22.95 14.12 -11.14
C ASP A 24 -22.56 13.84 -9.68
N LEU A 25 -23.01 14.72 -8.80
CA LEU A 25 -22.70 14.74 -7.37
C LEU A 25 -23.30 13.52 -6.67
N LEU A 26 -22.51 12.47 -6.46
CA LEU A 26 -22.80 11.44 -5.47
C LEU A 26 -22.03 11.75 -4.18
N HIS A 27 -22.78 11.98 -3.09
CA HIS A 27 -22.24 12.08 -1.74
C HIS A 27 -21.87 10.68 -1.25
N THR A 28 -20.72 10.16 -1.66
CA THR A 28 -20.19 8.90 -1.14
C THR A 28 -19.01 9.21 -0.23
N MET A 29 -19.13 8.88 1.07
CA MET A 29 -17.99 8.83 1.98
C MET A 29 -17.22 7.55 1.68
N GLY A 30 -15.91 7.65 1.40
CA GLY A 30 -15.10 6.50 1.03
C GLY A 30 -15.10 6.17 -0.46
N ALA A 31 -13.97 6.32 -1.15
CA ALA A 31 -13.76 5.69 -2.47
C ALA A 31 -12.30 5.27 -2.70
N ALA A 32 -12.07 4.50 -3.76
CA ALA A 32 -10.73 4.32 -4.32
C ALA A 32 -10.73 4.83 -5.77
N THR A 33 -9.59 5.24 -6.28
CA THR A 33 -9.46 5.72 -7.65
C THR A 33 -8.37 4.92 -8.35
N ILE A 34 -8.69 4.41 -9.54
CA ILE A 34 -7.71 3.78 -10.42
C ILE A 34 -7.34 4.77 -11.52
N PHE A 35 -6.04 5.00 -11.65
CA PHE A 35 -5.44 5.75 -12.74
C PHE A 35 -4.89 4.74 -13.75
N SER A 36 -5.42 4.77 -14.96
CA SER A 36 -5.01 3.90 -16.06
C SER A 36 -4.49 4.71 -17.23
N GLY A 37 -3.33 4.32 -17.79
CA GLY A 37 -2.84 4.87 -19.04
C GLY A 37 -1.34 5.14 -19.06
N ARG A 38 -0.70 4.70 -20.15
CA ARG A 38 0.72 4.89 -20.46
C ARG A 38 1.02 6.20 -21.22
N SER A 39 0.07 7.15 -21.25
CA SER A 39 0.20 8.42 -22.00
C SER A 39 -0.13 9.64 -21.13
N ALA A 40 0.23 10.84 -21.57
CA ALA A 40 0.01 12.11 -20.84
C ALA A 40 -1.47 12.41 -20.50
N ALA A 41 -2.42 11.73 -21.15
CA ALA A 41 -3.83 11.74 -20.78
C ALA A 41 -4.17 10.46 -19.99
N ALA A 42 -3.70 10.37 -18.75
CA ALA A 42 -4.10 9.29 -17.85
C ALA A 42 -5.62 9.38 -17.61
N LYS A 43 -6.35 8.28 -17.81
CA LYS A 43 -7.77 8.19 -17.49
C LYS A 43 -7.89 7.81 -16.01
N SER A 44 -8.47 8.70 -15.20
CA SER A 44 -8.86 8.40 -13.83
C SER A 44 -10.29 7.89 -13.80
N GLU A 45 -10.51 6.74 -13.18
CA GLU A 45 -11.84 6.23 -12.90
C GLU A 45 -12.00 6.02 -11.38
N ALA A 46 -12.97 6.70 -10.78
CA ALA A 46 -13.32 6.42 -9.40
C ALA A 46 -14.02 5.08 -9.34
N VAL A 47 -13.49 4.21 -8.48
CA VAL A 47 -13.98 2.88 -8.17
C VAL A 47 -14.55 2.94 -6.76
N THR A 48 -15.87 3.08 -6.66
CA THR A 48 -16.55 3.23 -5.38
C THR A 48 -16.91 1.85 -4.82
N ALA A 49 -16.37 1.53 -3.64
CA ALA A 49 -16.91 0.46 -2.82
C ALA A 49 -17.99 1.09 -1.94
N SER A 50 -19.26 0.95 -2.34
CA SER A 50 -20.39 1.46 -1.57
C SER A 50 -20.59 0.61 -0.32
N SER A 51 -20.55 1.22 0.87
CA SER A 51 -21.22 0.66 2.05
C SER A 51 -22.72 0.88 1.87
N GLU A 52 -23.53 -0.18 1.93
CA GLU A 52 -25.00 -0.06 1.86
C GLU A 52 -25.61 0.61 3.11
N SER A 53 -24.81 0.96 4.12
CA SER A 53 -25.25 1.70 5.31
C SER A 53 -24.97 3.20 5.18
N SER A 54 -25.94 3.93 4.64
CA SER A 54 -25.91 5.38 4.46
C SER A 54 -26.17 6.20 5.74
N SER A 55 -25.67 5.80 6.92
CA SER A 55 -25.98 6.57 8.14
C SER A 55 -25.01 6.49 9.32
N GLU A 56 -23.91 5.74 9.29
CA GLU A 56 -23.05 5.61 10.47
C GLU A 56 -21.66 6.20 10.23
N ASN A 57 -21.33 7.24 11.00
CA ASN A 57 -19.97 7.75 11.20
C ASN A 57 -19.04 6.56 11.54
N GLY A 58 -18.23 6.09 10.59
CA GLY A 58 -17.25 5.03 10.86
C GLY A 58 -16.89 4.08 9.71
N ALA A 59 -17.48 4.20 8.52
CA ALA A 59 -17.05 3.38 7.39
C ALA A 59 -15.77 3.95 6.72
N HIS A 60 -14.63 3.27 6.87
CA HIS A 60 -13.39 3.54 6.13
C HIS A 60 -13.34 2.67 4.86
N VAL A 61 -13.55 3.28 3.70
CA VAL A 61 -13.33 2.62 2.40
C VAL A 61 -11.89 2.83 1.97
N GLY A 62 -11.26 1.79 1.42
CA GLY A 62 -9.88 1.82 0.95
C GLY A 62 -8.85 1.74 2.09
N GLY A 63 -9.18 1.11 3.21
CA GLY A 63 -8.19 0.87 4.29
C GLY A 63 -7.00 0.02 3.81
N ALA A 64 -7.23 -0.85 2.83
CA ALA A 64 -6.21 -1.57 2.08
C ALA A 64 -6.66 -1.72 0.62
N VAL A 65 -5.68 -1.71 -0.30
CA VAL A 65 -5.89 -1.92 -1.73
C VAL A 65 -4.79 -2.82 -2.27
N ASP A 66 -5.08 -3.57 -3.32
CA ASP A 66 -4.05 -4.27 -4.10
C ASP A 66 -4.47 -4.38 -5.57
N LEU A 67 -3.48 -4.53 -6.46
CA LEU A 67 -3.69 -4.54 -7.91
C LEU A 67 -2.76 -5.58 -8.54
N ASP A 68 -3.35 -6.52 -9.28
CA ASP A 68 -2.63 -7.47 -10.11
C ASP A 68 -3.28 -7.57 -11.48
N GLY A 69 -2.53 -7.14 -12.51
CA GLY A 69 -2.97 -7.08 -13.90
C GLY A 69 -4.37 -6.48 -14.07
N ASP A 70 -5.34 -7.34 -14.37
CA ASP A 70 -6.72 -6.96 -14.61
C ASP A 70 -7.65 -7.07 -13.38
N THR A 71 -7.10 -7.23 -12.18
CA THR A 71 -7.83 -7.39 -10.91
C THR A 71 -7.42 -6.34 -9.89
N ALA A 72 -8.40 -5.59 -9.37
CA ALA A 72 -8.20 -4.62 -8.29
C ALA A 72 -9.02 -5.02 -7.07
N LEU A 73 -8.40 -4.92 -5.89
CA LEU A 73 -9.04 -5.11 -4.60
C LEU A 73 -9.17 -3.78 -3.87
N VAL A 74 -10.35 -3.53 -3.30
CA VAL A 74 -10.59 -2.38 -2.43
C VAL A 74 -11.32 -2.87 -1.19
N SER A 75 -10.67 -2.77 -0.03
CA SER A 75 -11.33 -3.11 1.23
C SER A 75 -12.30 -2.01 1.67
N THR A 76 -13.37 -2.40 2.33
CA THR A 76 -14.22 -1.52 3.11
C THR A 76 -14.22 -2.01 4.53
N ARG A 77 -14.11 -1.09 5.48
CA ARG A 77 -14.18 -1.38 6.89
C ARG A 77 -15.24 -0.52 7.52
N VAL A 78 -16.06 -1.13 8.35
CA VAL A 78 -17.03 -0.48 9.22
C VAL A 78 -16.44 -0.55 10.62
N VAL A 79 -16.00 0.60 11.12
CA VAL A 79 -15.49 0.72 12.49
C VAL A 79 -16.63 0.51 13.47
N ALA A 80 -16.32 -0.23 14.52
CA ALA A 80 -17.23 -0.56 15.60
C ALA A 80 -17.62 0.72 16.34
N GLY A 81 -18.91 0.98 16.43
CA GLY A 81 -19.46 1.82 17.48
C GLY A 81 -19.49 1.07 18.81
N PRO A 82 -19.94 1.70 19.90
CA PRO A 82 -20.03 1.07 21.22
C PRO A 82 -20.94 -0.19 21.27
N THR A 83 -21.75 -0.41 20.23
CA THR A 83 -22.72 -1.53 20.14
C THR A 83 -22.58 -2.38 18.87
N THR A 84 -21.68 -2.05 17.95
CA THR A 84 -21.50 -2.80 16.69
C THR A 84 -20.15 -3.51 16.70
N THR A 85 -20.09 -4.73 16.17
CA THR A 85 -18.81 -5.40 15.92
C THR A 85 -18.21 -4.89 14.63
N GLU A 86 -16.90 -4.67 14.62
CA GLU A 86 -16.20 -4.29 13.39
C GLU A 86 -16.47 -5.32 12.30
N SER A 87 -16.78 -4.83 11.12
CA SER A 87 -16.99 -5.67 9.95
C SER A 87 -16.28 -5.05 8.76
N GLY A 88 -15.90 -5.88 7.80
CA GLY A 88 -15.36 -5.38 6.55
C GLY A 88 -15.64 -6.32 5.41
N THR A 89 -15.52 -5.79 4.20
CA THR A 89 -15.68 -6.55 2.96
C THR A 89 -14.58 -6.15 1.99
N VAL A 90 -14.33 -6.97 0.97
CA VAL A 90 -13.38 -6.60 -0.10
C VAL A 90 -14.12 -6.62 -1.42
N ALA A 91 -14.23 -5.45 -2.06
CA ALA A 91 -14.77 -5.36 -3.40
C ALA A 91 -13.70 -5.76 -4.41
N VAL A 92 -14.05 -6.67 -5.32
CA VAL A 92 -13.18 -7.11 -6.42
C VAL A 92 -13.64 -6.46 -7.71
N TYR A 93 -12.74 -5.76 -8.37
CA TYR A 93 -12.96 -5.13 -9.66
C TYR A 93 -12.11 -5.79 -10.73
N ARG A 94 -12.66 -5.87 -11.94
CA ARG A 94 -11.97 -6.39 -13.12
C ARG A 94 -11.94 -5.34 -14.21
N ALA A 95 -10.84 -5.29 -14.95
CA ALA A 95 -10.76 -4.46 -16.14
C ALA A 95 -11.82 -4.93 -17.17
N ALA A 96 -12.61 -4.00 -17.69
CA ALA A 96 -13.68 -4.24 -18.64
C ALA A 96 -13.74 -3.10 -19.65
N GLY A 97 -13.32 -3.37 -20.89
CA GLY A 97 -13.21 -2.33 -21.92
C GLY A 97 -12.15 -1.28 -21.54
N SER A 98 -12.55 -0.02 -21.42
CA SER A 98 -11.66 1.09 -21.01
C SER A 98 -11.77 1.47 -19.53
N GLY A 99 -12.41 0.64 -18.70
CA GLY A 99 -12.66 0.95 -17.30
C GLY A 99 -12.69 -0.28 -16.41
N TRP A 100 -13.18 -0.11 -15.18
CA TRP A 100 -13.21 -1.15 -14.15
C TRP A 100 -14.64 -1.46 -13.71
N LYS A 101 -14.97 -2.75 -13.60
CA LYS A 101 -16.28 -3.22 -13.16
C LYS A 101 -16.14 -4.07 -11.90
N ARG A 102 -16.97 -3.79 -10.88
CA ARG A 102 -17.08 -4.67 -9.71
C ARG A 102 -17.65 -6.02 -10.16
N THR A 103 -16.92 -7.10 -9.90
CA THR A 103 -17.34 -8.47 -10.24
C THR A 103 -17.68 -9.30 -9.02
N ALA A 104 -17.18 -8.95 -7.84
CA ALA A 104 -17.47 -9.68 -6.61
C ALA A 104 -17.36 -8.81 -5.35
N THR A 105 -17.85 -9.37 -4.24
CA THR A 105 -17.66 -8.87 -2.89
C THR A 105 -17.26 -10.05 -2.01
N LEU A 106 -16.06 -10.00 -1.45
CA LEU A 106 -15.57 -11.01 -0.52
C LEU A 106 -16.00 -10.61 0.88
N THR A 107 -16.52 -11.56 1.64
CA THR A 107 -17.03 -11.36 3.00
C THR A 107 -16.41 -12.38 3.95
N PRO A 108 -16.22 -12.05 5.24
CA PRO A 108 -15.80 -13.00 6.23
C PRO A 108 -16.91 -14.04 6.52
N GLU A 109 -16.54 -15.17 7.11
CA GLU A 109 -17.51 -16.17 7.60
C GLU A 109 -18.21 -15.74 8.89
N THR A 110 -17.47 -15.04 9.76
CA THR A 110 -17.98 -14.49 11.01
C THR A 110 -17.79 -12.98 10.99
N THR A 111 -18.79 -12.23 11.45
CA THR A 111 -18.64 -10.81 11.70
C THR A 111 -17.68 -10.57 12.87
N GLY A 112 -16.91 -9.47 12.84
CA GLY A 112 -15.82 -9.21 13.78
C GLY A 112 -14.42 -9.38 13.18
N GLY A 113 -13.41 -8.74 13.79
CA GLY A 113 -12.00 -9.06 13.55
C GLY A 113 -11.28 -8.30 12.43
N GLY A 114 -11.84 -7.21 11.91
CA GLY A 114 -11.14 -6.34 10.94
C GLY A 114 -10.89 -6.99 9.58
N PHE A 115 -11.84 -7.77 9.06
CA PHE A 115 -11.71 -8.36 7.72
C PHE A 115 -11.46 -7.27 6.66
N GLY A 116 -10.38 -7.38 5.91
CA GLY A 116 -9.98 -6.36 4.94
C GLY A 116 -8.98 -5.33 5.49
N ASP A 117 -8.43 -5.54 6.68
CA ASP A 117 -7.32 -4.74 7.23
C ASP A 117 -6.08 -4.78 6.34
N SER A 118 -5.85 -5.92 5.69
CA SER A 118 -4.84 -6.08 4.64
C SER A 118 -5.41 -6.97 3.54
N VAL A 119 -5.05 -6.70 2.29
CA VAL A 119 -5.52 -7.44 1.12
C VAL A 119 -4.37 -7.64 0.16
N THR A 120 -4.36 -8.77 -0.54
CA THR A 120 -3.44 -8.99 -1.65
C THR A 120 -4.03 -9.95 -2.69
N VAL A 121 -3.63 -9.79 -3.96
CA VAL A 121 -4.05 -10.60 -5.09
C VAL A 121 -2.85 -11.05 -5.93
N ASP A 122 -2.85 -12.33 -6.32
CA ASP A 122 -1.97 -12.89 -7.34
C ASP A 122 -2.80 -13.84 -8.22
N GLY A 123 -3.04 -13.42 -9.46
CA GLY A 123 -3.77 -14.13 -10.51
C GLY A 123 -5.19 -14.55 -10.15
N SER A 124 -5.33 -15.74 -9.58
CA SER A 124 -6.59 -16.33 -9.14
C SER A 124 -6.69 -16.49 -7.63
N THR A 125 -5.70 -16.02 -6.87
CA THR A 125 -5.67 -16.10 -5.42
C THR A 125 -5.82 -14.71 -4.82
N VAL A 126 -6.69 -14.59 -3.82
CA VAL A 126 -6.80 -13.41 -2.97
C VAL A 126 -6.58 -13.85 -1.53
N VAL A 127 -5.75 -13.12 -0.80
CA VAL A 127 -5.60 -13.29 0.65
C VAL A 127 -6.07 -12.03 1.35
N VAL A 128 -6.99 -12.18 2.31
CA VAL A 128 -7.56 -11.09 3.09
C VAL A 128 -7.21 -11.28 4.56
N GLY A 129 -6.46 -10.34 5.12
CA GLY A 129 -6.13 -10.28 6.53
C GLY A 129 -7.30 -9.82 7.41
N SER A 130 -7.31 -10.30 8.65
CA SER A 130 -8.25 -9.94 9.72
C SER A 130 -7.47 -9.83 11.02
N GLY A 131 -6.57 -8.83 11.08
CA GLY A 131 -5.53 -8.70 12.10
C GLY A 131 -5.87 -7.77 13.27
N TYR A 132 -7.02 -7.07 13.20
CA TYR A 132 -7.48 -5.94 14.00
C TYR A 132 -6.68 -5.46 15.23
N HIS A 133 -6.52 -4.14 15.28
CA HIS A 133 -5.87 -3.34 16.31
C HIS A 133 -6.92 -2.63 17.20
N GLU A 134 -7.02 -3.09 18.46
CA GLU A 134 -7.56 -2.33 19.61
C GLU A 134 -9.10 -2.25 19.72
N HIS A 135 -9.66 -2.79 20.82
CA HIS A 135 -11.08 -2.78 21.26
C HIS A 135 -11.98 -3.98 20.97
N ALA A 136 -11.48 -5.11 20.44
CA ALA A 136 -12.25 -6.35 20.52
C ALA A 136 -12.27 -6.85 21.98
N ALA A 137 -13.43 -6.80 22.64
CA ALA A 137 -13.68 -7.53 23.87
C ALA A 137 -13.64 -9.04 23.56
N GLY A 138 -12.44 -9.62 23.60
CA GLY A 138 -12.22 -11.05 23.37
C GLY A 138 -11.07 -11.33 22.40
N GLY A 139 -9.83 -11.30 22.92
CA GLY A 139 -8.68 -12.18 22.63
C GLY A 139 -8.46 -12.88 21.27
N ALA A 140 -9.03 -12.43 20.15
CA ALA A 140 -8.89 -13.09 18.86
C ALA A 140 -7.44 -12.99 18.35
N ALA A 141 -6.84 -14.14 18.04
CA ALA A 141 -5.47 -14.22 17.54
C ALA A 141 -5.28 -13.54 16.16
N GLY A 142 -6.36 -13.26 15.44
CA GLY A 142 -6.38 -12.81 14.05
C GLY A 142 -6.44 -13.99 13.07
N SER A 143 -6.75 -13.72 11.81
CA SER A 143 -6.79 -14.73 10.73
C SER A 143 -6.43 -14.12 9.37
N ALA A 144 -6.12 -14.96 8.39
CA ALA A 144 -6.07 -14.56 6.98
C ALA A 144 -6.91 -15.53 6.14
N THR A 145 -7.84 -15.02 5.35
CA THR A 145 -8.76 -15.82 4.55
C THR A 145 -8.31 -15.85 3.11
N VAL A 146 -8.22 -17.03 2.52
CA VAL A 146 -7.86 -17.24 1.12
C VAL A 146 -9.12 -17.49 0.29
N PHE A 147 -9.24 -16.73 -0.79
CA PHE A 147 -10.23 -16.91 -1.83
C PHE A 147 -9.53 -17.33 -3.13
N THR A 148 -10.15 -18.23 -3.87
CA THR A 148 -9.65 -18.69 -5.16
C THR A 148 -10.71 -18.49 -6.22
N ARG A 149 -10.30 -17.92 -7.35
CA ARG A 149 -11.18 -17.69 -8.49
C ARG A 149 -11.21 -18.90 -9.41
N THR A 150 -12.39 -19.50 -9.54
CA THR A 150 -12.65 -20.62 -10.46
C THR A 150 -13.80 -20.25 -11.37
N ALA A 151 -13.58 -20.32 -12.69
CA ALA A 151 -14.59 -19.98 -13.71
C ALA A 151 -15.30 -18.61 -13.49
N GLY A 152 -14.57 -17.62 -12.95
CA GLY A 152 -15.07 -16.26 -12.70
C GLY A 152 -15.70 -16.03 -11.33
N THR A 153 -15.92 -17.08 -10.53
CA THR A 153 -16.45 -17.00 -9.17
C THR A 153 -15.33 -17.07 -8.15
N TRP A 154 -15.41 -16.27 -7.08
CA TRP A 154 -14.47 -16.31 -5.97
C TRP A 154 -15.03 -17.17 -4.84
N ASP A 155 -14.38 -18.30 -4.60
CA ASP A 155 -14.73 -19.21 -3.51
C ASP A 155 -13.73 -19.08 -2.37
N ARG A 156 -14.22 -19.06 -1.13
CA ARG A 156 -13.36 -19.12 0.04
C ARG A 156 -12.80 -20.53 0.19
N THR A 157 -11.49 -20.69 0.05
CA THR A 157 -10.83 -22.01 0.05
C THR A 157 -10.16 -22.35 1.36
N ARG A 158 -9.72 -21.35 2.13
CA ARG A 158 -9.04 -21.58 3.41
C ARG A 158 -9.15 -20.39 4.37
N THR A 159 -9.19 -20.67 5.66
CA THR A 159 -8.82 -19.71 6.71
C THR A 159 -7.48 -20.14 7.31
N LEU A 160 -6.47 -19.28 7.17
CA LEU A 160 -5.15 -19.41 7.76
C LEU A 160 -5.19 -18.84 9.18
N THR A 161 -4.61 -19.58 10.12
CA THR A 161 -4.59 -19.24 11.55
C THR A 161 -3.16 -19.33 12.09
N PRO A 162 -2.79 -18.56 13.12
CA PRO A 162 -1.44 -18.57 13.70
C PRO A 162 -1.13 -19.91 14.41
N THR A 163 0.17 -20.22 14.59
CA THR A 163 0.62 -21.43 15.31
C THR A 163 0.23 -21.41 16.79
N ALA A 164 0.17 -20.24 17.42
CA ALA A 164 -0.10 -20.08 18.85
C ALA A 164 -1.33 -19.19 19.10
N THR A 165 -2.26 -19.66 19.93
CA THR A 165 -3.60 -19.07 20.14
C THR A 165 -3.79 -18.39 21.50
N ALA A 166 -2.72 -18.06 22.22
CA ALA A 166 -2.84 -17.37 23.51
C ALA A 166 -2.85 -15.84 23.34
N GLY A 167 -4.04 -15.27 23.14
CA GLY A 167 -4.29 -13.82 23.13
C GLY A 167 -4.14 -13.14 21.76
N LEU A 168 -4.24 -11.81 21.78
CA LEU A 168 -4.14 -10.97 20.58
C LEU A 168 -2.71 -11.01 20.01
N VAL A 169 -2.50 -11.72 18.90
CA VAL A 169 -1.22 -11.76 18.15
C VAL A 169 -1.27 -11.00 16.81
N GLN A 170 -2.46 -10.52 16.43
CA GLN A 170 -2.71 -9.73 15.22
C GLN A 170 -2.32 -10.46 13.93
N PHE A 171 -2.57 -11.76 13.89
CA PHE A 171 -2.34 -12.56 12.69
C PHE A 171 -3.21 -12.06 11.53
N GLY A 172 -2.61 -11.78 10.39
CA GLY A 172 -3.30 -11.13 9.27
C GLY A 172 -3.25 -9.60 9.31
N ALA A 173 -2.40 -9.00 10.16
CA ALA A 173 -2.14 -7.56 10.13
C ALA A 173 -1.50 -7.12 8.79
N ALA A 174 -0.66 -7.98 8.22
CA ALA A 174 -0.11 -7.80 6.89
C ALA A 174 -0.11 -9.14 6.14
N VAL A 175 -0.42 -9.11 4.85
CA VAL A 175 -0.46 -10.28 3.97
C VAL A 175 0.24 -9.97 2.66
N ALA A 176 0.92 -10.97 2.09
CA ALA A 176 1.44 -10.94 0.72
C ALA A 176 1.25 -12.34 0.10
N VAL A 177 0.98 -12.40 -1.20
CA VAL A 177 0.83 -13.66 -1.93
C VAL A 177 1.52 -13.55 -3.28
N ASP A 178 2.21 -14.62 -3.67
CA ASP A 178 2.84 -14.75 -4.98
C ASP A 178 3.12 -16.24 -5.26
N ASP A 179 2.82 -16.69 -6.48
CA ASP A 179 3.03 -18.05 -7.01
C ASP A 179 2.70 -19.16 -5.99
N GLY A 180 1.48 -19.08 -5.43
CA GLY A 180 0.99 -20.08 -4.48
C GLY A 180 1.74 -20.09 -3.14
N THR A 181 2.51 -19.06 -2.81
CA THR A 181 3.09 -18.83 -1.49
C THR A 181 2.41 -17.62 -0.86
N ALA A 182 2.00 -17.73 0.41
CA ALA A 182 1.38 -16.65 1.16
C ALA A 182 2.19 -16.39 2.43
N VAL A 183 2.43 -15.11 2.72
CA VAL A 183 3.15 -14.63 3.90
C VAL A 183 2.14 -13.86 4.75
N VAL A 184 2.04 -14.22 6.04
CA VAL A 184 1.08 -13.60 6.96
C VAL A 184 1.78 -13.13 8.22
N GLY A 185 1.70 -11.83 8.49
CA GLY A 185 2.28 -11.17 9.66
C GLY A 185 1.43 -11.34 10.92
N ALA A 186 2.11 -11.48 12.06
CA ALA A 186 1.54 -11.50 13.41
C ALA A 186 2.42 -10.65 14.35
N PRO A 187 2.38 -9.31 14.25
CA PRO A 187 3.32 -8.42 14.92
C PRO A 187 3.23 -8.45 16.46
N GLN A 188 2.15 -8.98 17.04
CA GLN A 188 2.02 -9.09 18.50
C GLN A 188 2.30 -10.52 19.01
N ALA A 189 2.75 -11.43 18.13
CA ALA A 189 3.14 -12.77 18.51
C ALA A 189 4.25 -12.74 19.57
N ARG A 190 4.15 -13.68 20.52
CA ARG A 190 5.12 -13.81 21.60
C ARG A 190 6.27 -14.71 21.19
N HIS A 191 7.49 -14.31 21.52
CA HIS A 191 8.67 -15.16 21.35
C HIS A 191 8.64 -16.32 22.35
N PRO A 192 9.14 -17.52 22.00
CA PRO A 192 9.30 -18.63 22.94
C PRO A 192 10.15 -18.28 24.17
N GLU A 193 11.11 -17.37 24.03
CA GLU A 193 11.99 -16.90 25.12
C GLU A 193 11.40 -15.68 25.89
N GLY A 194 10.15 -15.30 25.60
CA GLY A 194 9.44 -14.19 26.25
C GLY A 194 9.47 -12.86 25.47
N GLY A 195 8.48 -12.00 25.73
CA GLY A 195 8.29 -10.71 25.05
C GLY A 195 7.45 -10.79 23.76
N ARG A 196 6.94 -9.65 23.30
CA ARG A 196 6.18 -9.53 22.04
C ARG A 196 7.12 -9.14 20.91
N THR A 197 7.68 -10.14 20.25
CA THR A 197 8.64 -9.93 19.15
C THR A 197 8.00 -9.87 17.78
N GLY A 198 6.78 -10.39 17.65
CA GLY A 198 6.14 -10.61 16.37
C GLY A 198 6.68 -11.86 15.67
N SER A 199 5.95 -12.31 14.66
CA SER A 199 6.30 -13.44 13.80
C SER A 199 5.68 -13.27 12.42
N VAL A 200 6.17 -14.05 11.47
CA VAL A 200 5.57 -14.19 10.13
C VAL A 200 5.39 -15.66 9.83
N ASP A 201 4.21 -16.05 9.38
CA ASP A 201 3.92 -17.42 8.97
C ASP A 201 3.86 -17.51 7.45
N LEU A 202 4.50 -18.55 6.90
CA LEU A 202 4.51 -18.81 5.47
C LEU A 202 3.68 -20.06 5.18
N PHE A 203 2.84 -19.95 4.16
CA PHE A 203 1.95 -20.99 3.67
C PHE A 203 2.23 -21.23 2.19
N THR A 204 2.09 -22.47 1.76
CA THR A 204 2.27 -22.87 0.37
C THR A 204 1.08 -23.69 -0.09
N LEU A 205 0.60 -23.39 -1.29
CA LEU A 205 -0.44 -24.13 -1.97
C LEU A 205 0.17 -25.40 -2.57
N SER A 206 -0.32 -26.56 -2.11
CA SER A 206 0.08 -27.86 -2.64
C SER A 206 -1.14 -28.73 -2.84
N ASN A 207 -1.33 -29.26 -4.05
CA ASN A 207 -2.49 -30.09 -4.42
C ASN A 207 -3.83 -29.41 -4.06
N GLY A 208 -3.97 -28.11 -4.35
CA GLY A 208 -5.17 -27.34 -4.06
C GLY A 208 -5.41 -27.01 -2.58
N THR A 209 -4.47 -27.35 -1.68
CA THR A 209 -4.58 -27.08 -0.24
C THR A 209 -3.44 -26.20 0.25
N TRP A 210 -3.77 -25.14 1.00
CA TRP A 210 -2.80 -24.28 1.67
C TRP A 210 -2.29 -24.93 2.95
N ASN A 211 -0.98 -25.18 3.00
CA ASN A 211 -0.30 -25.77 4.14
C ASN A 211 0.74 -24.80 4.68
N ARG A 212 0.86 -24.71 6.00
CA ARG A 212 1.91 -23.95 6.67
C ARG A 212 3.27 -24.60 6.35
N GLU A 213 4.16 -23.83 5.72
CA GLU A 213 5.54 -24.26 5.45
C GLU A 213 6.43 -24.01 6.66
N THR A 214 6.40 -22.79 7.22
CA THR A 214 7.24 -22.42 8.37
C THR A 214 6.71 -21.19 9.09
N THR A 215 7.19 -20.95 10.31
CA THR A 215 7.09 -19.67 11.01
C THR A 215 8.47 -19.05 11.11
N LEU A 216 8.59 -17.78 10.74
CA LEU A 216 9.77 -16.94 10.93
C LEU A 216 9.59 -16.09 12.17
N VAL A 217 10.58 -16.13 13.04
CA VAL A 217 10.70 -15.26 14.21
C VAL A 217 11.97 -14.43 14.09
N PRO A 218 11.97 -13.19 14.59
CA PRO A 218 13.19 -12.39 14.63
C PRO A 218 14.22 -13.02 15.58
N VAL A 219 15.51 -12.83 15.29
CA VAL A 219 16.60 -13.37 16.12
C VAL A 219 17.03 -12.32 17.16
N THR A 220 16.99 -11.05 16.78
CA THR A 220 17.47 -9.93 17.60
C THR A 220 16.50 -8.74 17.64
N GLU A 221 15.53 -8.71 16.73
CA GLU A 221 14.59 -7.62 16.50
C GLU A 221 13.34 -7.86 17.36
N ARG A 222 13.33 -7.31 18.57
CA ARG A 222 12.41 -7.79 19.61
C ARG A 222 11.00 -7.22 19.58
N GLU A 223 10.63 -6.42 18.57
CA GLU A 223 9.33 -5.75 18.56
C GLU A 223 8.69 -5.72 17.16
N ARG A 224 7.42 -6.14 17.09
CA ARG A 224 6.53 -6.07 15.90
C ARG A 224 7.07 -6.59 14.58
N PHE A 225 7.92 -7.62 14.60
CA PHE A 225 8.29 -8.34 13.38
C PHE A 225 7.04 -8.91 12.68
N GLY A 226 6.92 -8.67 11.37
CA GLY A 226 5.71 -9.00 10.62
C GLY A 226 4.65 -7.90 10.64
N HIS A 227 5.03 -6.67 10.99
CA HIS A 227 4.14 -5.49 10.87
C HIS A 227 3.79 -5.19 9.42
N SER A 228 4.76 -5.32 8.52
CA SER A 228 4.60 -5.20 7.08
C SER A 228 5.31 -6.37 6.41
N VAL A 229 4.76 -6.88 5.32
CA VAL A 229 5.34 -7.98 4.54
C VAL A 229 5.21 -7.69 3.06
N ALA A 230 6.18 -8.13 2.28
CA ALA A 230 6.10 -8.16 0.83
C ALA A 230 6.74 -9.47 0.33
N LEU A 231 6.23 -10.02 -0.76
CA LEU A 231 6.69 -11.28 -1.33
C LEU A 231 6.83 -11.11 -2.84
N ASP A 232 7.96 -11.55 -3.37
CA ASP A 232 8.15 -11.79 -4.80
C ASP A 232 9.00 -13.06 -4.95
N SER A 233 8.41 -14.06 -5.60
CA SER A 233 8.99 -15.35 -5.91
C SER A 233 9.56 -16.03 -4.66
N ASP A 234 10.90 -16.15 -4.61
CA ASP A 234 11.64 -16.79 -3.53
C ASP A 234 12.11 -15.79 -2.44
N VAL A 235 11.66 -14.53 -2.48
CA VAL A 235 12.11 -13.46 -1.59
C VAL A 235 10.94 -12.88 -0.78
N ALA A 236 11.03 -12.99 0.54
CA ALA A 236 10.10 -12.37 1.47
C ALA A 236 10.81 -11.23 2.21
N ILE A 237 10.19 -10.07 2.24
CA ILE A 237 10.65 -8.89 2.96
C ILE A 237 9.74 -8.69 4.16
N VAL A 238 10.32 -8.52 5.35
CA VAL A 238 9.56 -8.40 6.60
C VAL A 238 10.01 -7.17 7.36
N GLY A 239 9.08 -6.28 7.65
CA GLY A 239 9.28 -5.12 8.51
C GLY A 239 9.04 -5.45 9.98
N ALA A 240 9.87 -4.87 10.83
CA ALA A 240 9.69 -4.81 12.27
C ALA A 240 9.71 -3.35 12.71
N ARG A 241 8.52 -2.81 12.99
CA ARG A 241 8.32 -1.46 13.53
C ARG A 241 8.90 -1.40 14.94
N ALA A 242 9.81 -0.48 15.20
CA ALA A 242 10.24 -0.16 16.57
C ALA A 242 9.03 0.34 17.39
N ASP A 243 8.89 -0.10 18.64
CA ASP A 243 7.94 0.53 19.55
C ASP A 243 8.57 1.73 20.25
N ARG A 244 7.75 2.73 20.56
CA ARG A 244 8.19 4.03 21.09
C ARG A 244 8.93 3.97 22.43
N SER A 245 8.92 2.80 23.07
CA SER A 245 9.24 2.60 24.48
C SER A 245 10.68 2.13 24.74
N THR A 246 11.44 1.70 23.72
CA THR A 246 12.85 1.29 23.90
C THR A 246 13.79 1.98 22.91
N VAL A 247 15.09 1.96 23.23
CA VAL A 247 16.15 2.89 22.82
C VAL A 247 16.40 2.91 21.30
N GLU A 248 16.62 4.12 20.73
CA GLU A 248 17.32 4.42 19.45
C GLU A 248 16.97 3.63 18.17
N ASP A 249 15.92 2.81 18.12
CA ASP A 249 15.59 2.02 16.93
C ASP A 249 14.54 2.74 16.05
N SER A 250 14.86 2.93 14.77
CA SER A 250 13.93 3.46 13.76
C SER A 250 13.05 2.39 13.13
N GLY A 251 13.25 1.12 13.48
CA GLY A 251 12.65 -0.02 12.79
C GLY A 251 13.65 -0.68 11.84
N VAL A 252 13.36 -1.93 11.48
CA VAL A 252 14.26 -2.79 10.70
C VAL A 252 13.49 -3.57 9.66
N VAL A 253 14.10 -3.75 8.50
CA VAL A 253 13.59 -4.62 7.45
C VAL A 253 14.52 -5.81 7.26
N CYS A 254 13.98 -7.02 7.32
CA CYS A 254 14.72 -8.27 7.12
C CYS A 254 14.35 -8.88 5.76
N VAL A 255 15.35 -9.38 5.04
CA VAL A 255 15.16 -10.09 3.77
C VAL A 255 15.37 -11.57 4.00
N PHE A 256 14.36 -12.37 3.67
CA PHE A 256 14.41 -13.82 3.69
C PHE A 256 14.39 -14.34 2.27
N ARG A 257 15.18 -15.39 2.02
CA ARG A 257 15.18 -16.09 0.75
C ARG A 257 14.89 -17.56 0.95
N ARG A 258 14.04 -18.10 0.08
CA ARG A 258 13.72 -19.52 0.01
C ARG A 258 14.80 -20.28 -0.74
N SER A 259 15.19 -21.43 -0.21
CA SER A 259 16.08 -22.39 -0.87
C SER A 259 15.53 -23.79 -0.61
N GLY A 260 14.81 -24.34 -1.58
CA GLY A 260 13.97 -25.52 -1.38
C GLY A 260 12.83 -25.20 -0.40
N HIS A 261 12.68 -25.98 0.68
CA HIS A 261 11.66 -25.75 1.71
C HIS A 261 12.16 -24.95 2.92
N ARG A 262 13.27 -24.21 2.77
CA ARG A 262 13.87 -23.45 3.88
C ARG A 262 13.98 -21.99 3.54
N TRP A 263 13.44 -21.17 4.43
CA TRP A 263 13.61 -19.72 4.41
C TRP A 263 14.79 -19.33 5.30
N ARG A 264 15.71 -18.53 4.76
CA ARG A 264 16.88 -18.03 5.48
C ARG A 264 16.96 -16.52 5.37
N ARG A 265 17.25 -15.85 6.48
CA ARG A 265 17.58 -14.41 6.46
C ARG A 265 18.87 -14.21 5.68
N THR A 266 18.83 -13.42 4.62
CA THR A 266 19.97 -13.12 3.74
C THR A 266 20.46 -11.68 3.86
N ALA A 267 19.62 -10.75 4.32
CA ALA A 267 20.02 -9.37 4.57
C ALA A 267 19.17 -8.72 5.67
N ARG A 268 19.71 -7.62 6.21
CA ARG A 268 19.04 -6.63 7.05
C ARG A 268 19.18 -5.29 6.33
N LEU A 269 18.06 -4.65 5.99
CA LEU A 269 18.02 -3.31 5.42
C LEU A 269 17.74 -2.32 6.55
N ALA A 270 18.53 -1.26 6.59
CA ALA A 270 18.38 -0.17 7.54
C ALA A 270 18.94 1.12 6.91
N PRO A 271 18.44 2.29 7.30
CA PRO A 271 19.03 3.56 6.90
C PRO A 271 20.40 3.75 7.60
N GLU A 272 21.29 4.53 6.99
CA GLU A 272 22.64 4.81 7.54
C GLU A 272 22.60 5.69 8.80
N ARG A 273 21.56 6.52 8.92
CA ARG A 273 21.26 7.33 10.10
C ARG A 273 19.83 7.03 10.49
N THR A 274 19.65 6.55 11.71
CA THR A 274 18.35 6.26 12.31
C THR A 274 18.00 7.39 13.26
N GLY A 275 16.99 8.19 12.91
CA GLY A 275 16.33 9.10 13.83
C GLY A 275 15.36 8.33 14.73
N ARG A 276 15.15 8.79 15.95
CA ARG A 276 14.24 8.14 16.90
C ARG A 276 12.83 8.08 16.30
N ASP A 277 12.22 6.89 16.24
CA ASP A 277 10.82 6.68 15.81
C ASP A 277 10.54 7.06 14.34
N ASP A 278 11.54 6.98 13.43
CA ASP A 278 11.31 7.26 11.99
C ASP A 278 10.33 6.27 11.32
N ARG A 279 10.04 5.15 11.98
CA ARG A 279 9.18 4.05 11.50
C ARG A 279 9.62 3.48 10.15
N PHE A 280 10.92 3.33 9.96
CA PHE A 280 11.47 2.59 8.83
C PHE A 280 10.92 1.16 8.79
N GLY A 281 10.33 0.78 7.66
CA GLY A 281 9.65 -0.49 7.50
C GLY A 281 8.15 -0.43 7.77
N GLU A 282 7.56 0.76 7.92
CA GLU A 282 6.09 0.91 8.05
C GLU A 282 5.38 0.34 6.83
N ALA A 283 5.85 0.69 5.62
CA ALA A 283 5.34 0.18 4.36
C ALA A 283 6.50 -0.43 3.54
N ILE A 284 6.23 -1.55 2.87
CA ILE A 284 7.23 -2.28 2.08
C ILE A 284 6.58 -2.78 0.79
N ALA A 285 7.26 -2.58 -0.33
CA ALA A 285 6.91 -3.19 -1.61
C ALA A 285 8.16 -3.80 -2.25
N ILE A 286 7.99 -4.90 -2.98
CA ILE A 286 9.05 -5.57 -3.73
C ILE A 286 8.58 -5.87 -5.14
N ASP A 287 9.47 -5.70 -6.10
CA ASP A 287 9.32 -6.19 -7.47
C ASP A 287 10.71 -6.54 -8.02
N GLY A 288 10.91 -7.82 -8.32
CA GLY A 288 12.16 -8.41 -8.76
C GLY A 288 13.33 -8.10 -7.82
N SER A 289 14.18 -7.19 -8.30
CA SER A 289 15.41 -6.80 -7.58
C SER A 289 15.29 -5.47 -6.85
N THR A 290 14.10 -4.87 -6.82
CA THR A 290 13.84 -3.55 -6.22
C THR A 290 12.96 -3.70 -5.00
N VAL A 291 13.35 -3.07 -3.89
CA VAL A 291 12.54 -2.97 -2.67
C VAL A 291 12.38 -1.50 -2.32
N VAL A 292 11.14 -1.08 -2.06
CA VAL A 292 10.82 0.26 -1.56
C VAL A 292 10.38 0.14 -0.11
N VAL A 293 10.95 0.95 0.77
CA VAL A 293 10.65 0.95 2.22
C VAL A 293 10.26 2.35 2.66
N GLY A 294 9.09 2.51 3.26
CA GLY A 294 8.62 3.74 3.86
C GLY A 294 9.16 4.00 5.26
N ALA A 295 9.38 5.27 5.58
CA ALA A 295 9.73 5.80 6.91
C ALA A 295 8.95 7.11 7.15
N PRO A 296 7.62 7.04 7.33
CA PRO A 296 6.75 8.22 7.34
C PRO A 296 6.96 9.16 8.53
N SER A 297 7.63 8.71 9.59
CA SER A 297 7.94 9.55 10.75
C SER A 297 9.36 10.11 10.72
N GLU A 298 10.09 9.88 9.62
CA GLU A 298 11.44 10.42 9.48
C GLU A 298 11.45 11.95 9.50
N THR A 299 12.32 12.49 10.34
CA THR A 299 12.64 13.91 10.36
C THR A 299 13.81 14.19 9.42
N ASN A 300 13.62 15.10 8.47
CA ASN A 300 14.64 15.46 7.48
C ASN A 300 14.74 16.99 7.33
N ALA A 301 15.37 17.46 6.26
CA ALA A 301 15.59 18.88 6.01
C ALA A 301 14.28 19.70 5.95
N ASN A 302 13.15 19.06 5.68
CA ASN A 302 11.83 19.68 5.57
C ASN A 302 11.07 19.74 6.90
N GLY A 303 11.64 19.16 7.97
CA GLY A 303 11.10 19.21 9.33
C GLY A 303 10.67 17.85 9.87
N SER A 304 10.03 17.88 11.04
CA SER A 304 9.59 16.69 11.76
C SER A 304 8.50 15.94 10.98
N ASN A 305 8.57 14.60 10.96
CA ASN A 305 7.62 13.72 10.27
C ASN A 305 7.32 14.11 8.80
N ALA A 306 8.24 14.79 8.12
CA ALA A 306 8.12 15.00 6.68
C ALA A 306 8.08 13.65 5.95
N GLY A 307 8.78 12.65 6.50
CA GLY A 307 8.79 11.29 6.01
C GLY A 307 9.79 11.07 4.88
N ALA A 308 10.10 9.80 4.64
CA ALA A 308 11.00 9.37 3.58
C ALA A 308 10.58 8.01 3.02
N ALA A 309 11.07 7.70 1.83
CA ALA A 309 11.07 6.35 1.27
C ALA A 309 12.47 5.98 0.78
N TYR A 310 12.84 4.73 0.95
CA TYR A 310 14.15 4.20 0.63
C TYR A 310 14.03 3.14 -0.46
N VAL A 311 14.80 3.30 -1.53
CA VAL A 311 14.86 2.32 -2.61
C VAL A 311 16.13 1.51 -2.45
N PHE A 312 15.98 0.21 -2.27
CA PHE A 312 17.05 -0.77 -2.25
C PHE A 312 17.04 -1.58 -3.54
N THR A 313 18.22 -1.87 -4.08
CA THR A 313 18.36 -2.75 -5.24
C THR A 313 19.31 -3.89 -4.94
N ARG A 314 19.04 -5.06 -5.53
CA ARG A 314 19.86 -6.26 -5.39
C ARG A 314 20.81 -6.40 -6.58
N ALA A 315 22.11 -6.27 -6.32
CA ALA A 315 23.16 -6.48 -7.32
C ALA A 315 24.24 -7.42 -6.76
N GLY A 316 24.66 -8.41 -7.56
CA GLY A 316 25.68 -9.39 -7.13
C GLY A 316 25.30 -10.15 -5.86
N GLY A 317 23.99 -10.41 -5.67
CA GLY A 317 23.46 -11.11 -4.50
C GLY A 317 23.34 -10.28 -3.22
N ARG A 318 23.73 -8.99 -3.24
CA ARG A 318 23.65 -8.08 -2.09
C ARG A 318 22.65 -6.96 -2.32
N TRP A 319 21.93 -6.60 -1.27
CA TRP A 319 21.07 -5.42 -1.26
C TRP A 319 21.88 -4.18 -0.95
N ARG A 320 21.65 -3.10 -1.70
CA ARG A 320 22.25 -1.79 -1.47
C ARG A 320 21.15 -0.73 -1.54
N ARG A 321 21.19 0.22 -0.61
CA ARG A 321 20.38 1.43 -0.74
C ARG A 321 20.85 2.16 -2.00
N ARG A 322 19.93 2.33 -2.95
CA ARG A 322 20.18 3.05 -4.19
C ARG A 322 19.76 4.49 -4.05
N LYS A 323 18.60 4.75 -3.44
CA LYS A 323 18.06 6.12 -3.29
C LYS A 323 17.40 6.35 -1.95
N TYR A 324 17.44 7.61 -1.58
CA TYR A 324 16.66 8.23 -0.53
C TYR A 324 15.69 9.18 -1.22
N LEU A 325 14.39 8.99 -0.98
CA LEU A 325 13.33 9.80 -1.54
C LEU A 325 12.66 10.56 -0.40
N ALA A 326 12.65 11.88 -0.50
CA ALA A 326 11.92 12.77 0.39
C ALA A 326 11.21 13.81 -0.47
N PRO A 327 10.01 14.27 -0.08
CA PRO A 327 9.30 15.31 -0.82
C PRO A 327 10.01 16.66 -0.62
N ASP A 328 9.83 17.64 -1.51
CA ASP A 328 10.27 19.03 -1.29
C ASP A 328 9.31 19.82 -0.38
N GLY A 329 8.47 19.09 0.36
CA GLY A 329 7.28 19.56 1.07
C GLY A 329 7.53 20.11 2.48
N SER A 330 6.47 20.16 3.28
CA SER A 330 6.50 20.66 4.67
C SER A 330 6.69 19.57 5.72
N SER A 331 6.87 19.95 6.98
CA SER A 331 6.77 19.03 8.12
C SER A 331 5.41 18.33 8.16
N ASP A 332 5.38 17.15 8.78
CA ASP A 332 4.19 16.32 9.02
C ASP A 332 3.47 15.75 7.78
N GLU A 333 4.04 15.84 6.57
CA GLU A 333 3.44 15.24 5.36
C GLU A 333 3.31 13.70 5.42
N ARG A 334 4.18 13.05 6.21
CA ARG A 334 4.26 11.59 6.32
C ARG A 334 4.46 10.88 4.98
N PHE A 335 5.38 11.38 4.17
CA PHE A 335 5.78 10.70 2.94
C PHE A 335 6.32 9.29 3.22
N GLY A 336 5.86 8.30 2.47
CA GLY A 336 6.22 6.90 2.70
C GLY A 336 5.24 6.15 3.62
N THR A 337 4.07 6.73 3.92
CA THR A 337 3.00 6.01 4.65
C THR A 337 2.53 4.77 3.91
N SER A 338 2.50 4.83 2.58
CA SER A 338 2.22 3.69 1.72
C SER A 338 3.18 3.70 0.54
N VAL A 339 3.59 2.52 0.08
CA VAL A 339 4.51 2.37 -1.06
C VAL A 339 4.06 1.19 -1.93
N ALA A 340 4.22 1.33 -3.24
CA ALA A 340 4.02 0.24 -4.19
C ALA A 340 5.07 0.33 -5.31
N VAL A 341 5.44 -0.80 -5.90
CA VAL A 341 6.42 -0.88 -6.99
C VAL A 341 5.99 -1.95 -7.98
N SER A 342 6.07 -1.63 -9.27
CA SER A 342 5.90 -2.59 -10.36
C SER A 342 6.75 -2.18 -11.55
N ASP A 343 7.63 -3.06 -12.03
CA ASP A 343 8.61 -2.90 -13.11
C ASP A 343 9.40 -1.57 -13.06
N GLU A 344 8.75 -0.52 -13.52
CA GLU A 344 9.26 0.80 -13.82
C GLU A 344 8.55 1.91 -13.04
N THR A 345 7.51 1.58 -12.27
CA THR A 345 6.69 2.52 -11.52
C THR A 345 6.92 2.33 -10.03
N VAL A 346 7.24 3.42 -9.33
CA VAL A 346 7.20 3.51 -7.86
C VAL A 346 6.11 4.50 -7.48
N VAL A 347 5.23 4.09 -6.58
CA VAL A 347 4.16 4.93 -6.04
C VAL A 347 4.39 5.11 -4.55
N ILE A 348 4.30 6.34 -4.06
CA ILE A 348 4.49 6.68 -2.65
C ILE A 348 3.35 7.58 -2.20
N GLY A 349 2.67 7.19 -1.12
CA GLY A 349 1.66 8.01 -0.47
C GLY A 349 2.25 8.87 0.64
N ALA A 350 1.73 10.09 0.77
CA ALA A 350 1.94 11.01 1.87
C ALA A 350 0.57 11.35 2.48
N GLU A 351 0.33 10.90 3.71
CA GLU A 351 -0.99 10.96 4.35
C GLU A 351 -1.51 12.40 4.52
N PHE A 352 -0.60 13.34 4.75
CA PHE A 352 -0.91 14.76 5.01
C PHE A 352 -0.12 15.69 4.07
N GLY A 353 0.19 15.23 2.86
CA GLY A 353 0.93 16.01 1.86
C GLY A 353 0.11 17.15 1.26
N GLY A 354 0.58 18.40 1.41
CA GLY A 354 -0.04 19.57 0.76
C GLY A 354 0.76 20.85 1.02
N ARG A 355 0.85 21.73 0.02
CA ARG A 355 1.67 22.96 0.14
C ARG A 355 1.05 23.92 1.18
N ALA A 356 1.88 24.34 2.15
CA ALA A 356 1.53 25.18 3.30
C ALA A 356 1.14 26.65 2.96
N GLU A 357 0.43 26.91 1.87
CA GLU A 357 0.00 28.28 1.51
C GLU A 357 -1.26 28.73 2.28
N HIS A 358 -1.88 27.84 3.08
CA HIS A 358 -3.01 28.19 3.95
C HIS A 358 -2.87 27.52 5.33
N THR A 359 -2.62 28.32 6.36
CA THR A 359 -2.40 27.91 7.76
C THR A 359 -3.65 27.39 8.49
N ASP A 360 -4.78 27.26 7.79
CA ASP A 360 -6.11 27.14 8.41
C ASP A 360 -6.87 25.89 7.92
N GLN A 361 -6.23 25.01 7.15
CA GLN A 361 -6.79 23.77 6.62
C GLN A 361 -5.77 22.65 6.82
N GLN A 362 -6.18 21.51 7.41
CA GLN A 362 -5.34 20.32 7.41
C GLN A 362 -5.01 19.94 5.95
N PRO A 363 -3.74 19.74 5.60
CA PRO A 363 -3.38 19.35 4.23
C PRO A 363 -4.04 18.01 3.89
N GLY A 364 -4.51 17.87 2.64
CA GLY A 364 -4.96 16.59 2.09
C GLY A 364 -3.81 15.59 2.00
N GLY A 365 -4.06 14.35 1.62
CA GLY A 365 -2.98 13.41 1.27
C GLY A 365 -2.52 13.61 -0.18
N THR A 366 -1.24 13.34 -0.45
CA THR A 366 -0.61 13.43 -1.77
C THR A 366 -0.06 12.07 -2.20
N ILE A 367 -0.10 11.78 -3.51
CA ILE A 367 0.53 10.60 -4.12
C ILE A 367 1.65 11.07 -5.03
N TYR A 368 2.80 10.42 -4.92
CA TYR A 368 3.95 10.62 -5.77
C TYR A 368 4.12 9.39 -6.65
N VAL A 369 4.14 9.58 -7.98
CA VAL A 369 4.35 8.52 -8.96
C VAL A 369 5.65 8.80 -9.71
N LEU A 370 6.58 7.84 -9.67
CA LEU A 370 7.87 7.90 -10.32
C LEU A 370 7.93 6.78 -11.39
N ASP A 371 8.08 7.16 -12.66
CA ASP A 371 8.03 6.25 -13.81
C ASP A 371 9.35 6.30 -14.60
N ARG A 372 10.00 5.14 -14.76
CA ARG A 372 11.29 4.97 -15.46
C ARG A 372 11.25 5.34 -16.93
N ARG A 373 10.14 5.13 -17.63
CA ARG A 373 10.02 5.41 -19.08
C ARG A 373 9.86 6.89 -19.37
N ARG A 374 9.58 7.69 -18.34
CA ARG A 374 9.50 9.13 -18.44
C ARG A 374 10.75 9.73 -17.79
N SER A 375 11.93 9.48 -18.37
CA SER A 375 13.13 10.28 -18.13
C SER A 375 12.86 11.71 -18.60
N GLY A 376 12.24 12.53 -17.75
CA GLY A 376 11.30 13.50 -18.31
C GLY A 376 10.22 14.02 -17.36
N ALA A 377 9.59 13.12 -16.62
CA ALA A 377 8.33 13.42 -15.98
C ALA A 377 8.50 13.82 -14.53
N VAL A 378 8.02 15.03 -14.32
CA VAL A 378 7.61 15.66 -13.08
C VAL A 378 6.69 14.71 -12.28
N PRO A 379 6.99 14.38 -11.01
CA PRO A 379 6.01 13.84 -10.06
C PRO A 379 4.66 14.51 -10.25
N THR A 380 3.65 13.71 -10.58
CA THR A 380 2.28 14.19 -10.66
C THR A 380 1.68 14.08 -9.27
N ALA A 381 1.70 15.18 -8.51
CA ALA A 381 0.94 15.28 -7.28
C ALA A 381 -0.55 15.41 -7.64
N LEU A 382 -1.35 14.45 -7.20
CA LEU A 382 -2.80 14.60 -7.14
C LEU A 382 -3.14 15.38 -5.87
N ASP A 383 -3.18 16.71 -5.96
CA ASP A 383 -3.53 17.62 -4.88
C ASP A 383 -5.03 17.96 -4.93
N ARG A 384 -5.68 18.05 -3.76
CA ARG A 384 -7.10 18.42 -3.64
C ARG A 384 -7.23 19.84 -3.07
N ARG A 385 -7.47 20.82 -3.94
CA ARG A 385 -7.85 22.19 -3.51
C ARG A 385 -9.37 22.32 -3.35
N GLY A 386 -9.84 22.46 -2.12
CA GLY A 386 -11.23 22.84 -1.78
C GLY A 386 -11.87 22.01 -0.65
N GLN A 387 -12.29 22.71 0.42
CA GLN A 387 -13.05 22.24 1.61
C GLN A 387 -14.22 21.31 1.24
N THR A 388 -14.63 20.27 1.99
CA THR A 388 -14.65 19.98 3.43
C THR A 388 -14.07 18.58 3.73
N THR A 389 -13.54 18.40 4.95
CA THR A 389 -12.74 17.28 5.49
C THR A 389 -13.10 15.87 5.02
N PRO A 390 -12.09 15.15 4.50
CA PRO A 390 -11.76 13.81 5.00
C PRO A 390 -10.27 13.69 5.37
N THR A 391 -10.00 12.89 6.42
CA THR A 391 -8.76 12.91 7.22
C THR A 391 -7.65 11.93 6.81
N HIS A 392 -7.80 11.08 5.79
CA HIS A 392 -6.79 10.05 5.45
C HIS A 392 -6.80 9.70 3.95
N LEU A 393 -6.07 10.45 3.11
CA LEU A 393 -5.87 10.14 1.68
C LEU A 393 -4.48 9.52 1.47
N ALA A 394 -4.30 8.71 0.42
CA ALA A 394 -3.03 8.08 0.07
C ALA A 394 -2.44 7.15 1.16
N THR A 395 -3.27 6.68 2.09
CA THR A 395 -2.85 5.73 3.13
C THR A 395 -2.73 4.30 2.60
N ALA A 396 -3.24 4.02 1.40
CA ALA A 396 -3.03 2.75 0.70
C ALA A 396 -2.87 2.98 -0.82
N VAL A 397 -1.81 2.40 -1.41
CA VAL A 397 -1.49 2.48 -2.84
C VAL A 397 -1.10 1.11 -3.37
N ALA A 398 -1.40 0.84 -4.64
CA ALA A 398 -0.96 -0.34 -5.38
C ALA A 398 -0.64 0.02 -6.83
N THR A 399 0.24 -0.74 -7.48
CA THR A 399 0.55 -0.54 -8.91
C THR A 399 0.85 -1.87 -9.60
N ALA A 400 0.37 -1.98 -10.85
CA ALA A 400 0.64 -3.09 -11.74
C ALA A 400 0.43 -2.63 -13.19
N ASP A 401 1.27 -3.09 -14.13
CA ASP A 401 1.16 -2.85 -15.57
C ASP A 401 1.07 -1.36 -16.02
N GLY A 402 1.56 -0.45 -15.18
CA GLY A 402 1.46 1.01 -15.38
C GLY A 402 0.12 1.62 -14.96
N SER A 403 -0.71 0.85 -14.25
CA SER A 403 -1.87 1.36 -13.52
C SER A 403 -1.51 1.65 -12.06
N VAL A 404 -2.18 2.63 -11.47
CA VAL A 404 -2.03 3.00 -10.07
C VAL A 404 -3.40 3.02 -9.41
N LEU A 405 -3.55 2.30 -8.30
CA LEU A 405 -4.75 2.27 -7.48
C LEU A 405 -4.46 2.95 -6.15
N VAL A 406 -5.29 3.90 -5.76
CA VAL A 406 -5.13 4.62 -4.48
C VAL A 406 -6.46 4.77 -3.77
N ASN A 407 -6.43 4.70 -2.44
CA ASN A 407 -7.58 5.10 -1.65
C ASN A 407 -7.79 6.62 -1.74
N ALA A 408 -8.97 7.03 -2.18
CA ALA A 408 -9.28 8.43 -2.42
C ALA A 408 -10.77 8.70 -2.25
N ASP A 409 -11.13 9.62 -1.37
CA ASP A 409 -12.53 10.01 -1.17
C ASP A 409 -13.08 10.84 -2.33
N GLY A 410 -13.66 10.18 -3.34
CA GLY A 410 -14.81 10.60 -4.16
C GLY A 410 -14.78 11.92 -4.96
N ARG A 411 -13.85 12.86 -4.73
CA ARG A 411 -13.71 14.08 -5.55
C ARG A 411 -12.23 14.38 -5.76
N THR A 412 -11.73 14.15 -6.96
CA THR A 412 -10.38 14.60 -7.37
C THR A 412 -10.51 15.96 -8.03
N HIS A 413 -9.72 16.95 -7.59
CA HIS A 413 -9.51 18.21 -8.33
C HIS A 413 -8.03 18.33 -8.71
N SER A 414 -7.74 19.23 -9.63
CA SER A 414 -6.53 19.41 -10.46
C SER A 414 -5.20 18.81 -9.97
N THR A 415 -4.56 18.04 -10.86
CA THR A 415 -3.14 17.67 -10.85
C THR A 415 -2.23 18.90 -10.76
N GLN A 416 -1.27 18.90 -9.84
CA GLN A 416 -0.11 19.80 -9.88
C GLN A 416 1.17 19.00 -10.04
N THR A 417 2.13 19.63 -10.71
CA THR A 417 3.40 19.08 -11.15
C THR A 417 4.51 19.65 -10.25
N SER A 418 5.35 18.81 -9.63
CA SER A 418 6.59 19.24 -8.96
C SER A 418 7.78 18.34 -9.32
N ASP A 419 8.99 18.89 -9.25
CA ASP A 419 10.23 18.51 -9.95
C ASP A 419 10.80 17.07 -9.79
N TYR A 420 11.69 16.75 -10.74
CA TYR A 420 12.27 15.43 -11.06
C TYR A 420 12.88 14.65 -9.89
N MET A 421 12.56 13.35 -9.86
CA MET A 421 13.33 12.31 -9.16
C MET A 421 13.50 11.14 -10.12
N ASP A 422 14.65 11.06 -10.79
CA ASP A 422 15.00 9.84 -11.51
C ASP A 422 15.27 8.74 -10.48
N VAL A 423 14.67 7.55 -10.58
CA VAL A 423 14.86 6.44 -9.61
C VAL A 423 15.76 5.33 -10.15
N PHE A 424 16.02 5.33 -11.46
CA PHE A 424 16.42 4.11 -12.15
C PHE A 424 17.74 4.19 -12.92
N GLU A 425 18.41 5.35 -12.99
CA GLU A 425 19.76 5.44 -13.57
C GLU A 425 20.89 4.96 -12.64
N PRO A 426 21.95 4.34 -13.20
CA PRO A 426 22.99 3.57 -12.49
C PRO A 426 23.80 4.34 -11.46
#